data_AF-A0A949EZU5-F1
#
_entry.id   AF-A0A949EZU5-F1
#
_cell.length_a   1.000
_cell.length_b   1.000
_cell.length_c   1.000
_cell.angle_alpha   90.00
_cell.angle_beta   90.00
_cell.angle_gamma   90.00
#
_symmetry.space_group_name_H-M   'P 1'
#
loop_
_entity.id
_entity.type
_entity.pdbx_description
1 polymer ?
#
loop_
_entity_poly.entity_id
_entity_poly.type
_entity_poly.pdbx_seq_one_letter_code
_entity_poly.pdbx_strand_id
1 'polypeptide(L)'
;MCRQRIKNSKRIVIKIGTSVLAAKDLKLDKAWIRDFSRDVSMLLKHGREVVIVSSGAIAAGMHLLGIKKRPKSLPEQQACAAVGQGRLINTYEEFFNKNGFHVAQILLTWEDIRDKRRYTNAGNTIDTLLREKVVPVINENDTVSVDEIKFGDNDKLSSLVVDLVGADLLIMLTDVDGLCIGKDRVCVDVVKEIDAKLEKEACGTNKESSLGGMMTKLDACRFAMDSGVYSVIANGRRKGILRRILDGENVGTVFIPKGRK
;
A
#
# COMPACT_ATOMS: atom_id res chain seq x y z
N MET A 1 3.02 24.46 2.46
CA MET A 1 1.72 24.43 1.75
C MET A 1 1.27 23.03 1.34
N CYS A 2 2.10 22.21 0.68
CA CYS A 2 1.71 20.85 0.26
C CYS A 2 1.32 19.92 1.43
N ARG A 3 2.14 19.85 2.49
CA ARG A 3 1.83 19.06 3.70
C ARG A 3 0.56 19.51 4.44
N GLN A 4 0.17 20.78 4.29
CA GLN A 4 -1.11 21.27 4.82
C GLN A 4 -2.31 20.75 4.00
N ARG A 5 -2.14 20.55 2.68
CA ARG A 5 -3.20 19.97 1.83
C ARG A 5 -3.45 18.49 2.15
N ILE A 6 -2.42 17.74 2.54
CA ILE A 6 -2.54 16.34 3.02
C ILE A 6 -3.48 16.24 4.24
N LYS A 7 -3.48 17.25 5.12
CA LYS A 7 -4.37 17.26 6.30
C LYS A 7 -5.84 17.18 5.93
N ASN A 8 -6.19 17.78 4.79
CA ASN A 8 -7.57 17.90 4.32
C ASN A 8 -8.04 16.69 3.49
N SER A 9 -7.18 15.68 3.28
CA SER A 9 -7.53 14.47 2.55
C SER A 9 -8.62 13.68 3.28
N LYS A 10 -9.76 13.46 2.62
CA LYS A 10 -10.93 12.76 3.16
C LYS A 10 -10.84 11.26 2.88
N ARG A 11 -10.56 10.89 1.62
CA ARG A 11 -10.45 9.49 1.18
C ARG A 11 -8.99 9.11 0.96
N ILE A 12 -8.52 8.13 1.72
CA ILE A 12 -7.10 7.79 1.81
C ILE A 12 -6.90 6.32 1.42
N VAL A 13 -6.01 6.07 0.46
CA VAL A 13 -5.51 4.73 0.16
C VAL A 13 -4.20 4.52 0.92
N ILE A 14 -4.12 3.46 1.73
CA ILE A 14 -2.91 3.11 2.47
C ILE A 14 -2.39 1.78 1.95
N LYS A 15 -1.26 1.83 1.25
CA LYS A 15 -0.54 0.64 0.80
C LYS A 15 0.47 0.21 1.85
N ILE A 16 0.48 -1.07 2.18
CA ILE A 16 1.38 -1.62 3.20
C ILE A 16 2.24 -2.73 2.58
N GLY A 17 3.55 -2.54 2.57
CA GLY A 17 4.49 -3.55 2.04
C GLY A 17 4.69 -4.75 2.96
N THR A 18 5.09 -5.88 2.38
CA THR A 18 5.41 -7.11 3.13
C THR A 18 6.46 -6.88 4.22
N SER A 19 7.47 -6.04 3.98
CA SER A 19 8.53 -5.74 4.96
C SER A 19 8.03 -4.97 6.20
N VAL A 20 6.85 -4.36 6.11
CA VAL A 20 6.16 -3.71 7.24
C VAL A 20 5.28 -4.72 7.98
N LEU A 21 4.54 -5.55 7.23
CA LEU A 21 3.58 -6.51 7.81
C LEU A 21 4.19 -7.79 8.36
N ALA A 22 5.35 -8.19 7.87
CA ALA A 22 6.03 -9.40 8.31
C ALA A 22 7.16 -9.06 9.29
N ALA A 23 7.22 -9.79 10.39
CA ALA A 23 8.39 -9.85 11.25
C ALA A 23 9.53 -10.63 10.57
N LYS A 24 10.72 -10.63 11.20
CA LYS A 24 11.93 -11.27 10.64
C LYS A 24 11.75 -12.78 10.36
N ASP A 25 10.81 -13.44 11.02
CA ASP A 25 10.47 -14.85 10.90
C ASP A 25 9.32 -15.13 9.89
N LEU A 26 9.00 -14.14 9.04
CA LEU A 26 7.89 -14.16 8.08
C LEU A 26 6.49 -14.21 8.71
N LYS A 27 6.39 -14.21 10.03
CA LYS A 27 5.13 -14.14 10.75
C LYS A 27 4.53 -12.75 10.59
N LEU A 28 3.21 -12.67 10.49
CA LEU A 28 2.52 -11.39 10.56
C LEU A 28 2.82 -10.70 11.91
N ASP A 29 3.28 -9.46 11.84
CA ASP A 29 3.54 -8.63 13.00
C ASP A 29 2.20 -8.14 13.57
N LYS A 30 1.59 -8.98 14.42
CA LYS A 30 0.31 -8.68 15.07
C LYS A 30 0.36 -7.41 15.92
N ALA A 31 1.51 -7.07 16.50
CA ALA A 31 1.65 -5.85 17.30
C ALA A 31 1.57 -4.62 16.40
N TRP A 32 2.26 -4.66 15.25
CA TRP A 32 2.17 -3.61 14.25
C TRP A 32 0.75 -3.49 13.68
N ILE A 33 0.10 -4.60 13.29
CA ILE A 33 -1.27 -4.58 12.74
C ILE A 33 -2.26 -4.03 13.77
N ARG A 34 -2.13 -4.40 15.06
CA ARG A 34 -2.96 -3.84 16.14
C ARG A 34 -2.84 -2.32 16.23
N ASP A 35 -1.60 -1.82 16.26
CA ASP A 35 -1.35 -0.40 16.42
C ASP A 35 -1.79 0.37 15.15
N PHE A 36 -1.58 -0.21 13.97
CA PHE A 36 -2.07 0.30 12.70
C PHE A 36 -3.60 0.36 12.65
N SER A 37 -4.30 -0.71 13.03
CA SER A 37 -5.76 -0.75 13.09
C SER A 37 -6.30 0.32 14.04
N ARG A 38 -5.67 0.54 15.20
CA ARG A 38 -6.05 1.63 16.11
C ARG A 38 -5.88 2.99 15.43
N ASP A 39 -4.75 3.23 14.77
CA ASP A 39 -4.47 4.49 14.09
C ASP A 39 -5.47 4.75 12.96
N VAL A 40 -5.77 3.75 12.13
CA VAL A 40 -6.81 3.85 11.09
C VAL A 40 -8.20 4.08 11.69
N SER A 41 -8.58 3.35 12.75
CA SER A 41 -9.86 3.55 13.42
C SER A 41 -10.03 4.95 13.99
N MET A 42 -8.95 5.61 14.42
CA MET A 42 -9.00 7.03 14.79
C MET A 42 -9.34 7.90 13.58
N LEU A 43 -8.79 7.64 12.40
CA LEU A 43 -9.12 8.39 11.18
C LEU A 43 -10.60 8.24 10.79
N LEU A 44 -11.12 7.01 10.86
CA LEU A 44 -12.52 6.71 10.57
C LEU A 44 -13.46 7.45 11.54
N LYS A 45 -13.12 7.49 12.84
CA LYS A 45 -13.87 8.25 13.86
C LYS A 45 -13.90 9.76 13.59
N HIS A 46 -12.88 10.29 12.89
CA HIS A 46 -12.84 11.69 12.44
C HIS A 46 -13.49 11.90 11.06
N GLY A 47 -14.25 10.92 10.55
CA GLY A 47 -15.02 11.05 9.31
C GLY A 47 -14.21 10.87 8.03
N ARG A 48 -12.98 10.35 8.12
CA ARG A 48 -12.19 9.98 6.94
C ARG A 48 -12.57 8.59 6.45
N GLU A 49 -12.37 8.36 5.16
CA GLU A 49 -12.56 7.07 4.51
C GLU A 49 -11.18 6.47 4.23
N VAL A 50 -10.98 5.19 4.55
CA VAL A 50 -9.69 4.51 4.39
C VAL A 50 -9.88 3.22 3.61
N VAL A 51 -9.07 3.05 2.56
CA VAL A 51 -8.93 1.80 1.80
C VAL A 51 -7.52 1.28 2.02
N ILE A 52 -7.39 0.00 2.40
CA ILE A 52 -6.10 -0.64 2.64
C ILE A 52 -5.73 -1.47 1.43
N VAL A 53 -4.51 -1.31 0.92
CA VAL A 53 -3.90 -2.21 -0.06
C VAL A 53 -2.79 -2.97 0.63
N SER A 54 -3.06 -4.21 1.02
CA SER A 54 -2.15 -5.01 1.85
C SER A 54 -1.27 -5.89 0.99
N SER A 55 -0.06 -6.20 1.46
CA SER A 55 0.73 -7.35 1.02
C SER A 55 0.79 -8.41 2.14
N GLY A 56 1.74 -9.35 2.07
CA GLY A 56 2.05 -10.25 3.18
C GLY A 56 1.35 -11.60 3.20
N ALA A 57 0.40 -11.87 2.31
CA ALA A 57 -0.29 -13.17 2.23
C ALA A 57 0.70 -14.33 2.03
N ILE A 58 1.58 -14.25 1.04
CA ILE A 58 2.61 -15.29 0.80
C ILE A 58 3.51 -15.49 2.01
N ALA A 59 3.98 -14.41 2.65
CA ALA A 59 4.83 -14.51 3.84
C ALA A 59 4.11 -15.21 4.99
N ALA A 60 2.84 -14.86 5.23
CA ALA A 60 2.01 -15.52 6.23
C ALA A 60 1.81 -17.01 5.93
N GLY A 61 1.57 -17.37 4.68
CA GLY A 61 1.42 -18.77 4.27
C GLY A 61 2.71 -19.56 4.39
N MET A 62 3.84 -18.97 3.99
CA MET A 62 5.16 -19.57 4.17
C MET A 62 5.42 -19.89 5.64
N HIS A 63 5.12 -18.96 6.56
CA HIS A 63 5.26 -19.19 8.00
C HIS A 63 4.38 -20.37 8.47
N LEU A 64 3.12 -20.40 8.05
CA LEU A 64 2.18 -21.48 8.41
C LEU A 64 2.58 -22.85 7.87
N LEU A 65 3.20 -22.88 6.69
CA LEU A 65 3.68 -24.10 6.03
C LEU A 65 5.11 -24.50 6.43
N GLY A 66 5.77 -23.72 7.30
CA GLY A 66 7.16 -23.97 7.72
C GLY A 66 8.21 -23.71 6.62
N ILE A 67 7.86 -22.96 5.58
CA ILE A 67 8.72 -22.65 4.44
C ILE A 67 9.62 -21.45 4.80
N LYS A 68 10.94 -21.68 4.86
CA LYS A 68 11.93 -20.68 5.29
C LYS A 68 12.40 -19.71 4.20
N LYS A 69 12.31 -20.12 2.93
CA LYS A 69 12.77 -19.34 1.77
C LYS A 69 11.64 -19.20 0.78
N ARG A 70 11.49 -18.02 0.18
CA ARG A 70 10.40 -17.77 -0.78
C ARG A 70 10.46 -18.80 -1.91
N PRO A 71 9.37 -19.54 -2.18
CA PRO A 71 9.35 -20.50 -3.28
C PRO A 71 9.62 -19.84 -4.62
N LYS A 72 10.29 -20.56 -5.52
CA LYS A 72 10.56 -20.05 -6.88
C LYS A 72 9.42 -20.35 -7.85
N SER A 73 8.73 -21.46 -7.67
CA SER A 73 7.64 -21.83 -8.58
C SER A 73 6.39 -21.02 -8.29
N LEU A 74 5.68 -20.64 -9.35
CA LEU A 74 4.40 -19.95 -9.24
C LEU A 74 3.38 -20.77 -8.42
N PRO A 75 3.17 -22.08 -8.66
CA PRO A 75 2.19 -22.85 -7.89
C PRO A 75 2.46 -22.88 -6.38
N GLU A 76 3.73 -22.97 -5.96
CA GLU A 76 4.07 -22.93 -4.53
C GLU A 76 3.81 -21.54 -3.93
N GLN A 77 4.09 -20.47 -4.67
CA GLN A 77 3.77 -19.11 -4.22
C GLN A 77 2.26 -18.91 -4.11
N GLN A 78 1.48 -19.40 -5.07
CA GLN A 78 0.01 -19.36 -5.03
C GLN A 78 -0.55 -20.17 -3.85
N ALA A 79 0.00 -21.36 -3.58
CA ALA A 79 -0.37 -22.15 -2.42
C ALA A 79 -0.08 -21.42 -1.11
N CYS A 80 1.09 -20.77 -1.00
CA CYS A 80 1.40 -19.91 0.15
C CYS A 80 0.41 -18.74 0.28
N ALA A 81 0.11 -18.06 -0.82
CA ALA A 81 -0.85 -16.95 -0.81
C ALA A 81 -2.24 -17.40 -0.35
N ALA A 82 -2.76 -18.52 -0.88
CA ALA A 82 -4.05 -19.08 -0.51
C ALA A 82 -4.12 -19.43 0.98
N VAL A 83 -3.07 -20.07 1.53
CA VAL A 83 -3.00 -20.39 2.96
C VAL A 83 -2.89 -19.13 3.82
N GLY A 84 -2.08 -18.16 3.40
CA GLY A 84 -1.78 -16.97 4.19
C GLY A 84 -2.83 -15.87 4.11
N GLN A 85 -3.60 -15.77 3.02
CA GLN A 85 -4.61 -14.73 2.82
C GLN A 85 -5.71 -14.80 3.89
N GLY A 86 -6.20 -16.01 4.20
CA GLY A 86 -7.17 -16.21 5.28
C GLY A 86 -6.64 -15.76 6.65
N ARG A 87 -5.34 -16.00 6.92
CA ARG A 87 -4.69 -15.55 8.15
C ARG A 87 -4.51 -14.04 8.21
N LEU A 88 -4.19 -13.43 7.07
CA LEU A 88 -4.01 -11.98 6.93
C LEU A 88 -5.34 -11.25 7.21
N ILE A 89 -6.42 -11.62 6.52
CA ILE A 89 -7.72 -10.96 6.69
C ILE A 89 -8.26 -11.18 8.11
N ASN A 90 -8.12 -12.39 8.67
CA ASN A 90 -8.57 -12.68 10.03
C ASN A 90 -7.83 -11.81 11.05
N THR A 91 -6.53 -11.57 10.85
CA THR A 91 -5.75 -10.71 11.75
C THR A 91 -6.20 -9.24 11.66
N TYR A 92 -6.51 -8.73 10.46
CA TYR A 92 -7.09 -7.40 10.34
C TYR A 92 -8.46 -7.32 11.03
N GLU A 93 -9.37 -8.25 10.76
CA GLU A 93 -10.70 -8.28 11.39
C GLU A 93 -10.60 -8.35 12.92
N GLU A 94 -9.69 -9.18 13.46
CA GLU A 94 -9.46 -9.30 14.91
C GLU A 94 -9.17 -7.93 15.56
N PHE A 95 -8.36 -7.08 14.92
CA PHE A 95 -7.94 -5.80 15.50
C PHE A 95 -8.86 -4.64 15.13
N PHE A 96 -9.46 -4.63 13.94
CA PHE A 96 -10.46 -3.62 13.59
C PHE A 96 -11.74 -3.79 14.42
N ASN A 97 -12.20 -5.02 14.65
CA ASN A 97 -13.40 -5.30 15.44
C ASN A 97 -13.25 -4.82 16.89
N LYS A 98 -12.06 -5.00 17.50
CA LYS A 98 -11.73 -4.43 18.83
C LYS A 98 -11.86 -2.90 18.90
N ASN A 99 -11.81 -2.20 17.77
CA ASN A 99 -11.96 -0.76 17.67
C ASN A 99 -13.37 -0.31 17.22
N GLY A 100 -14.30 -1.24 17.02
CA GLY A 100 -15.68 -0.99 16.60
C GLY A 100 -15.88 -0.86 15.08
N PHE A 101 -14.98 -1.42 14.28
CA PHE A 101 -15.05 -1.40 12.82
C PHE A 101 -14.89 -2.80 12.24
N HIS A 102 -15.49 -3.06 11.09
CA HIS A 102 -15.29 -4.30 10.33
C HIS A 102 -14.39 -4.05 9.14
N VAL A 103 -13.71 -5.11 8.67
CA VAL A 103 -13.03 -5.10 7.37
C VAL A 103 -13.78 -5.94 6.35
N ALA A 104 -13.63 -5.59 5.08
CA ALA A 104 -14.11 -6.39 3.95
C ALA A 104 -12.95 -6.81 3.07
N GLN A 105 -12.82 -8.12 2.83
CA GLN A 105 -11.84 -8.64 1.90
C GLN A 105 -12.25 -8.34 0.47
N ILE A 106 -11.31 -7.81 -0.31
CA ILE A 106 -11.46 -7.68 -1.75
C ILE A 106 -10.18 -8.25 -2.39
N LEU A 107 -10.34 -9.17 -3.33
CA LEU A 107 -9.26 -9.71 -4.13
C LEU A 107 -9.47 -9.28 -5.57
N LEU A 108 -8.46 -8.64 -6.16
CA LEU A 108 -8.51 -8.15 -7.54
C LEU A 108 -7.33 -8.71 -8.31
N THR A 109 -7.52 -8.92 -9.60
CA THR A 109 -6.43 -9.15 -10.54
C THR A 109 -6.20 -7.91 -11.39
N TRP A 110 -5.03 -7.84 -12.04
CA TRP A 110 -4.79 -6.81 -13.04
C TRP A 110 -5.76 -6.85 -14.23
N GLU A 111 -6.29 -8.03 -14.56
CA GLU A 111 -7.32 -8.21 -15.60
C GLU A 111 -8.67 -7.61 -15.18
N ASP A 112 -9.04 -7.71 -13.90
CA ASP A 112 -10.28 -7.13 -13.38
C ASP A 112 -10.32 -5.61 -13.50
N ILE A 113 -9.16 -4.97 -13.43
CA ILE A 113 -9.04 -3.51 -13.57
C ILE A 113 -9.06 -3.05 -15.03
N ARG A 114 -8.65 -3.91 -15.98
CA ARG A 114 -8.66 -3.60 -17.41
C ARG A 114 -10.04 -3.77 -18.04
N ASP A 115 -10.86 -4.66 -17.49
CA ASP A 115 -12.24 -4.81 -17.93
C ASP A 115 -13.13 -3.70 -17.34
N LYS A 116 -13.70 -2.86 -18.21
CA LYS A 116 -14.51 -1.71 -17.79
C LYS A 116 -15.70 -2.08 -16.90
N ARG A 117 -16.32 -3.25 -17.10
CA ARG A 117 -17.47 -3.69 -16.31
C ARG A 117 -17.02 -4.15 -14.93
N ARG A 118 -15.97 -4.97 -14.87
CA ARG A 118 -15.38 -5.43 -13.60
C ARG A 118 -14.82 -4.26 -12.78
N TYR A 119 -14.14 -3.32 -13.44
CA TYR A 119 -13.67 -2.06 -12.84
C TYR A 119 -14.82 -1.30 -12.17
N THR A 120 -15.88 -1.00 -12.93
CA THR A 120 -17.06 -0.29 -12.40
C THR A 120 -17.70 -1.03 -11.22
N ASN A 121 -17.82 -2.35 -11.30
CA ASN A 121 -18.42 -3.16 -10.24
C ASN A 121 -17.56 -3.19 -8.97
N ALA A 122 -16.24 -3.28 -9.11
CA ALA A 122 -15.31 -3.19 -7.98
C ALA A 122 -15.43 -1.82 -7.28
N GLY A 123 -15.47 -0.73 -8.05
CA GLY A 123 -15.64 0.62 -7.54
C GLY A 123 -16.95 0.80 -6.77
N ASN A 124 -18.07 0.38 -7.36
CA ASN A 124 -19.39 0.42 -6.72
C ASN A 124 -19.42 -0.36 -5.40
N THR A 125 -18.75 -1.51 -5.35
CA THR A 125 -18.65 -2.34 -4.15
C THR A 125 -17.85 -1.61 -3.07
N ILE A 126 -16.67 -1.08 -3.43
CA ILE A 126 -15.81 -0.33 -2.51
C ILE A 126 -16.55 0.91 -1.96
N ASP A 127 -17.19 1.68 -2.83
CA ASP A 127 -17.96 2.86 -2.41
C ASP A 127 -19.11 2.49 -1.46
N THR A 128 -19.78 1.37 -1.69
CA THR A 128 -20.83 0.89 -0.80
C THR A 128 -20.26 0.51 0.57
N LEU A 129 -19.13 -0.21 0.60
CA LEU A 129 -18.45 -0.56 1.86
C LEU A 129 -18.04 0.68 2.65
N LEU A 130 -17.48 1.69 1.97
CA LEU A 130 -17.08 2.95 2.61
C LEU A 130 -18.29 3.70 3.20
N ARG A 131 -19.44 3.73 2.51
CA ARG A 131 -20.68 4.32 3.05
C ARG A 131 -21.17 3.60 4.30
N GLU A 132 -21.04 2.28 4.35
CA GLU A 132 -21.37 1.45 5.51
C GLU A 132 -20.29 1.47 6.60
N LYS A 133 -19.25 2.32 6.46
CA LYS A 133 -18.12 2.44 7.40
C LYS A 133 -17.33 1.14 7.59
N VAL A 134 -17.37 0.24 6.60
CA VAL A 134 -16.55 -0.97 6.53
C VAL A 134 -15.25 -0.64 5.82
N VAL A 135 -14.11 -1.10 6.35
CA VAL A 135 -12.78 -0.82 5.79
C VAL A 135 -12.42 -1.85 4.72
N PRO A 136 -12.31 -1.48 3.44
CA PRO A 136 -11.91 -2.42 2.40
C PRO A 136 -10.42 -2.75 2.56
N VAL A 137 -10.11 -4.04 2.61
CA VAL A 137 -8.75 -4.58 2.60
C VAL A 137 -8.55 -5.32 1.28
N ILE A 138 -7.88 -4.63 0.36
CA ILE A 138 -7.62 -5.07 -1.00
C ILE A 138 -6.25 -5.76 -1.06
N ASN A 139 -6.19 -6.91 -1.73
CA ASN A 139 -4.94 -7.56 -2.12
C ASN A 139 -5.09 -8.15 -3.54
N GLU A 140 -3.97 -8.50 -4.17
CA GLU A 140 -3.98 -9.24 -5.43
C GLU A 140 -4.62 -10.63 -5.21
N ASN A 141 -5.39 -11.11 -6.18
CA ASN A 141 -5.89 -12.49 -6.18
C ASN A 141 -4.81 -13.44 -6.70
N ASP A 142 -3.78 -13.67 -5.88
CA ASP A 142 -2.58 -14.46 -6.23
C ASP A 142 -2.92 -15.84 -6.83
N THR A 143 -3.98 -16.50 -6.37
CA THR A 143 -4.40 -17.85 -6.83
C THR A 143 -4.70 -17.92 -8.33
N VAL A 144 -5.20 -16.84 -8.91
CA VAL A 144 -5.60 -16.77 -10.33
C VAL A 144 -4.78 -15.77 -11.13
N SER A 145 -3.86 -15.05 -10.48
CA SER A 145 -2.92 -14.16 -11.16
C SER A 145 -1.86 -14.98 -11.89
N VAL A 146 -1.77 -14.78 -13.21
CA VAL A 146 -0.84 -15.47 -14.12
C VAL A 146 0.41 -14.65 -14.41
N ASP A 147 0.37 -13.34 -14.18
CA ASP A 147 1.56 -12.51 -14.19
C ASP A 147 2.46 -13.00 -13.04
N GLU A 148 3.75 -13.23 -13.33
CA GLU A 148 4.73 -13.65 -12.32
C GLU A 148 4.52 -12.79 -11.07
N ILE A 149 4.12 -13.39 -9.94
CA ILE A 149 3.90 -12.72 -8.66
C ILE A 149 5.18 -11.94 -8.32
N LYS A 150 5.20 -10.68 -8.68
CA LYS A 150 6.40 -9.85 -8.71
C LYS A 150 6.38 -8.96 -7.49
N PHE A 151 7.58 -8.65 -7.02
CA PHE A 151 7.73 -7.58 -6.05
C PHE A 151 7.24 -6.27 -6.70
N GLY A 152 6.24 -5.62 -6.10
CA GLY A 152 5.71 -4.35 -6.57
C GLY A 152 4.29 -4.38 -7.13
N ASP A 153 3.66 -5.55 -7.25
CA ASP A 153 2.29 -5.66 -7.79
C ASP A 153 1.29 -4.83 -6.97
N ASN A 154 1.40 -4.86 -5.63
CA ASN A 154 0.55 -4.04 -4.77
C ASN A 154 0.88 -2.54 -4.81
N ASP A 155 2.06 -2.12 -5.29
CA ASP A 155 2.33 -0.69 -5.54
C ASP A 155 1.46 -0.23 -6.73
N LYS A 156 1.46 -0.99 -7.83
CA LYS A 156 0.62 -0.74 -9.02
C LYS A 156 -0.88 -0.90 -8.73
N LEU A 157 -1.27 -1.91 -7.94
CA LEU A 157 -2.64 -2.07 -7.49
C LEU A 157 -3.08 -0.85 -6.69
N SER A 158 -2.22 -0.32 -5.81
CA SER A 158 -2.57 0.86 -5.00
C SER A 158 -2.82 2.11 -5.83
N SER A 159 -2.05 2.32 -6.91
CA SER A 159 -2.30 3.44 -7.81
C SER A 159 -3.61 3.28 -8.59
N LEU A 160 -3.97 2.05 -8.99
CA LEU A 160 -5.26 1.79 -9.63
C LEU A 160 -6.44 1.98 -8.68
N VAL A 161 -6.29 1.54 -7.42
CA VAL A 161 -7.29 1.76 -6.38
C VAL A 161 -7.50 3.25 -6.13
N VAL A 162 -6.45 4.07 -6.18
CA VAL A 162 -6.56 5.53 -6.06
C VAL A 162 -7.52 6.12 -7.09
N ASP A 163 -7.40 5.74 -8.36
CA ASP A 163 -8.32 6.17 -9.42
C ASP A 163 -9.73 5.61 -9.20
N LEU A 164 -9.81 4.30 -8.92
CA LEU A 164 -11.06 3.56 -8.76
C LEU A 164 -11.98 4.15 -7.69
N VAL A 165 -11.40 4.63 -6.59
CA VAL A 165 -12.15 5.18 -5.47
C VAL A 165 -12.11 6.72 -5.45
N GLY A 166 -11.45 7.39 -6.40
CA GLY A 166 -11.28 8.84 -6.37
C GLY A 166 -10.62 9.33 -5.08
N ALA A 167 -9.48 8.74 -4.70
CA ALA A 167 -8.80 9.06 -3.45
C ALA A 167 -8.11 10.44 -3.48
N ASP A 168 -8.03 11.09 -2.32
CA ASP A 168 -7.32 12.38 -2.16
C ASP A 168 -5.83 12.20 -1.82
N LEU A 169 -5.47 11.01 -1.32
CA LEU A 169 -4.13 10.70 -0.83
C LEU A 169 -3.80 9.22 -0.95
N LEU A 170 -2.60 8.94 -1.46
CA LEU A 170 -1.95 7.62 -1.40
C LEU A 170 -0.80 7.64 -0.38
N ILE A 171 -0.88 6.80 0.65
CA ILE A 171 0.21 6.59 1.60
C ILE A 171 0.84 5.22 1.35
N MET A 172 2.11 5.20 0.99
CA MET A 172 2.90 3.98 0.79
C MET A 172 3.80 3.74 2.01
N LEU A 173 3.39 2.81 2.87
CA LEU A 173 4.16 2.39 4.03
C LEU A 173 5.14 1.28 3.64
N THR A 174 6.43 1.57 3.80
CA THR A 174 7.57 0.71 3.44
C THR A 174 8.58 0.63 4.58
N ASP A 175 9.70 -0.06 4.38
CA ASP A 175 10.83 -0.17 5.31
C ASP A 175 11.88 0.95 5.18
N VAL A 176 11.75 1.84 4.19
CA VAL A 176 12.62 3.00 3.99
C VAL A 176 11.94 4.29 4.44
N ASP A 177 12.76 5.27 4.85
CA ASP A 177 12.30 6.54 5.41
C ASP A 177 11.67 7.50 4.40
N GLY A 178 11.82 7.23 3.11
CA GLY A 178 11.31 8.02 2.00
C GLY A 178 12.03 7.64 0.70
N LEU A 179 11.95 8.51 -0.29
CA LEU A 179 12.80 8.48 -1.47
C LEU A 179 14.20 9.01 -1.09
N CYS A 180 15.18 8.13 -0.97
CA CYS A 180 16.53 8.52 -0.59
C CYS A 180 17.50 8.37 -1.77
N ILE A 181 18.12 9.47 -2.16
CA ILE A 181 18.89 9.63 -3.41
C ILE A 181 20.38 9.82 -3.15
N GLY A 182 21.18 9.53 -4.18
CA GLY A 182 22.62 9.74 -4.16
C GLY A 182 23.38 8.74 -3.29
N LYS A 183 24.70 8.91 -3.22
CA LYS A 183 25.61 8.01 -2.47
C LYS A 183 25.37 8.07 -0.97
N ASP A 184 25.08 9.26 -0.46
CA ASP A 184 24.86 9.51 0.96
C ASP A 184 23.43 9.16 1.43
N ARG A 185 22.58 8.64 0.52
CA ARG A 185 21.20 8.21 0.80
C ARG A 185 20.39 9.31 1.51
N VAL A 186 20.48 10.54 1.03
CA VAL A 186 19.73 11.67 1.58
C VAL A 186 18.27 11.57 1.14
N CYS A 187 17.33 11.60 2.09
CA CYS A 187 15.91 11.47 1.79
C CYS A 187 15.32 12.81 1.35
N VAL A 188 14.62 12.79 0.22
CA VAL A 188 13.96 13.95 -0.39
C VAL A 188 12.69 14.27 0.40
N ASP A 189 12.50 15.52 0.81
CA ASP A 189 11.29 15.94 1.53
C ASP A 189 10.07 16.01 0.57
N VAL A 190 10.26 16.67 -0.58
CA VAL A 190 9.19 16.94 -1.54
C VAL A 190 9.67 16.71 -2.98
N VAL A 191 8.87 15.98 -3.76
CA VAL A 191 9.05 15.74 -5.19
C VAL A 191 7.92 16.41 -5.96
N LYS A 192 8.28 17.26 -6.92
CA LYS A 192 7.32 17.95 -7.81
C LYS A 192 7.22 17.29 -9.18
N GLU A 193 8.25 16.55 -9.58
CA GLU A 193 8.36 15.87 -10.86
C GLU A 193 9.23 14.63 -10.68
N ILE A 194 8.85 13.53 -11.34
CA ILE A 194 9.63 12.29 -11.37
C ILE A 194 10.23 12.16 -12.77
N ASP A 195 11.43 12.72 -12.94
CA ASP A 195 12.22 12.69 -14.17
C ASP A 195 13.23 11.52 -14.19
N ALA A 196 13.86 11.30 -15.36
CA ALA A 196 14.85 10.23 -15.53
C ALA A 196 16.09 10.41 -14.63
N LYS A 197 16.40 11.64 -14.21
CA LYS A 197 17.52 11.92 -13.31
C LYS A 197 17.21 11.42 -11.91
N LEU A 198 16.03 11.74 -11.39
CA LEU A 198 15.55 11.30 -10.07
C LEU A 198 15.48 9.77 -10.01
N GLU A 199 14.94 9.12 -11.04
CA GLU A 199 14.90 7.67 -11.13
C GLU A 199 16.29 7.04 -11.05
N LYS A 200 17.25 7.60 -11.80
CA LYS A 200 18.64 7.14 -11.81
C LYS A 200 19.31 7.31 -10.45
N GLU A 201 19.07 8.44 -9.77
CA GLU A 201 19.63 8.72 -8.44
C GLU A 201 18.98 7.87 -7.33
N ALA A 202 17.72 7.48 -7.49
CA ALA A 202 16.95 6.69 -6.53
C ALA A 202 17.23 5.18 -6.63
N CYS A 203 17.34 4.66 -7.86
CA CYS A 203 17.45 3.22 -8.12
C CYS A 203 18.89 2.75 -8.34
N GLY A 204 19.83 3.67 -8.61
CA GLY A 204 21.20 3.32 -9.02
C GLY A 204 21.26 2.68 -10.41
N THR A 205 22.44 2.24 -10.84
CA THR A 205 22.66 1.61 -12.16
C THR A 205 22.43 0.09 -12.16
N ASN A 206 22.28 -0.55 -11.00
CA ASN A 206 22.18 -2.01 -10.88
C ASN A 206 20.72 -2.47 -10.93
N LYS A 207 20.32 -3.09 -12.06
CA LYS A 207 18.99 -3.66 -12.33
C LYS A 207 18.47 -4.62 -11.25
N GLU A 208 19.36 -5.30 -10.52
CA GLU A 208 18.97 -6.26 -9.47
C GLU A 208 18.44 -5.61 -8.19
N SER A 209 18.91 -4.41 -7.81
CA SER A 209 18.31 -3.65 -6.69
C SER A 209 17.07 -2.85 -7.12
N SER A 210 16.76 -2.84 -8.43
CA SER A 210 15.65 -2.11 -9.04
C SER A 210 14.37 -2.93 -9.18
N LEU A 211 14.43 -4.26 -9.02
CA LEU A 211 13.27 -5.14 -9.12
C LEU A 211 12.38 -5.00 -7.88
N GLY A 212 11.29 -4.22 -8.01
CA GLY A 212 10.20 -4.14 -7.03
C GLY A 212 10.42 -3.27 -5.79
N GLY A 213 11.56 -2.56 -5.74
CA GLY A 213 11.94 -1.69 -4.63
C GLY A 213 11.39 -0.27 -4.77
N MET A 214 12.24 0.66 -5.19
CA MET A 214 11.87 2.08 -5.30
C MET A 214 11.20 2.41 -6.64
N MET A 215 11.57 1.74 -7.74
CA MET A 215 11.04 2.03 -9.08
C MET A 215 9.51 1.88 -9.15
N THR A 216 8.97 0.76 -8.64
CA THR A 216 7.52 0.51 -8.61
C THR A 216 6.78 1.51 -7.72
N LYS A 217 7.43 2.05 -6.69
CA LYS A 217 6.87 3.10 -5.84
C LYS A 217 6.84 4.43 -6.56
N LEU A 218 7.91 4.76 -7.29
CA LEU A 218 7.95 5.94 -8.15
C LEU A 218 6.88 5.86 -9.26
N ASP A 219 6.65 4.70 -9.84
CA ASP A 219 5.57 4.51 -10.84
C ASP A 219 4.18 4.71 -10.22
N ALA A 220 3.93 4.14 -9.03
CA ALA A 220 2.68 4.36 -8.32
C ALA A 220 2.48 5.84 -7.92
N CYS A 221 3.54 6.50 -7.45
CA CYS A 221 3.54 7.93 -7.15
C CYS A 221 3.33 8.79 -8.41
N ARG A 222 3.95 8.43 -9.54
CA ARG A 222 3.75 9.11 -10.83
C ARG A 222 2.30 9.04 -11.26
N PHE A 223 1.71 7.85 -11.19
CA PHE A 223 0.30 7.66 -11.51
C PHE A 223 -0.58 8.53 -10.61
N ALA A 224 -0.37 8.51 -9.29
CA ALA A 224 -1.12 9.35 -8.36
C ALA A 224 -0.94 10.85 -8.69
N MET A 225 0.28 11.29 -9.02
CA MET A 225 0.55 12.67 -9.41
C MET A 225 -0.20 13.08 -10.68
N ASP A 226 -0.26 12.18 -11.67
CA ASP A 226 -0.96 12.39 -12.94
C ASP A 226 -2.49 12.37 -12.76
N SER A 227 -3.01 11.59 -11.80
CA SER A 227 -4.42 11.58 -11.38
C SER A 227 -4.81 12.78 -10.50
N GLY A 228 -3.88 13.70 -10.22
CA GLY A 228 -4.17 14.88 -9.39
C GLY A 228 -4.18 14.59 -7.88
N VAL A 229 -3.58 13.46 -7.46
CA VAL A 229 -3.61 12.94 -6.09
C VAL A 229 -2.24 13.12 -5.41
N TYR A 230 -2.23 13.53 -4.14
CA TYR A 230 -1.00 13.55 -3.35
C TYR A 230 -0.56 12.12 -3.03
N SER A 231 0.75 11.87 -2.99
CA SER A 231 1.25 10.61 -2.44
C SER A 231 2.42 10.80 -1.48
N VAL A 232 2.59 9.85 -0.57
CA VAL A 232 3.66 9.86 0.45
C VAL A 232 4.31 8.49 0.52
N ILE A 233 5.63 8.44 0.39
CA ILE A 233 6.43 7.26 0.74
C ILE A 233 7.03 7.48 2.12
N ALA A 234 6.77 6.58 3.06
CA ALA A 234 7.26 6.71 4.42
C ALA A 234 7.54 5.35 5.08
N ASN A 235 8.38 5.38 6.12
CA ASN A 235 8.71 4.18 6.89
C ASN A 235 7.53 3.79 7.80
N GLY A 236 6.88 2.68 7.47
CA GLY A 236 5.74 2.13 8.21
C GLY A 236 6.07 1.71 9.64
N ARG A 237 7.34 1.47 9.97
CA ARG A 237 7.78 1.07 11.32
C ARG A 237 8.06 2.26 12.24
N ARG A 238 8.01 3.50 11.74
CA ARG A 238 8.13 4.69 12.59
C ARG A 238 6.86 4.84 13.43
N LYS A 239 7.03 5.07 14.74
CA LYS A 239 5.92 5.25 15.69
C LYS A 239 5.00 6.39 15.26
N GLY A 240 3.70 6.11 15.19
CA GLY A 240 2.66 7.10 14.86
C GLY A 240 2.75 7.67 13.44
N ILE A 241 3.40 6.96 12.50
CA ILE A 241 3.70 7.52 11.17
C ILE A 241 2.46 8.04 10.43
N LEU A 242 1.32 7.34 10.51
CA LEU A 242 0.08 7.80 9.87
C LEU A 242 -0.39 9.14 10.41
N ARG A 243 -0.42 9.28 11.74
CA ARG A 243 -0.77 10.54 12.40
C ARG A 243 0.21 11.65 11.99
N ARG A 244 1.52 11.39 12.02
CA ARG A 244 2.55 12.38 11.68
C ARG A 244 2.42 12.88 10.24
N ILE A 245 2.13 11.99 9.29
CA ILE A 245 1.85 12.35 7.88
C ILE A 245 0.62 13.26 7.81
N LEU A 246 -0.47 12.87 8.46
CA LEU A 246 -1.74 13.59 8.42
C LEU A 246 -1.76 14.87 9.27
N ASP A 247 -0.85 14.99 10.22
CA ASP A 247 -0.54 16.21 10.98
C ASP A 247 0.44 17.12 10.23
N GLY A 248 0.85 16.73 9.01
CA GLY A 248 1.68 17.51 8.11
C GLY A 248 3.13 17.69 8.59
N GLU A 249 3.60 16.83 9.49
CA GLU A 249 4.99 16.82 9.94
C GLU A 249 5.94 16.50 8.78
N ASN A 250 7.22 16.87 8.93
CA ASN A 250 8.26 16.53 7.95
C ASN A 250 8.72 15.08 8.12
N VAL A 251 7.90 14.16 7.62
CA VAL A 251 8.17 12.71 7.57
C VAL A 251 7.90 12.18 6.17
N GLY A 252 8.71 11.21 5.73
CA GLY A 252 8.58 10.65 4.39
C GLY A 252 8.92 11.63 3.28
N THR A 253 8.70 11.17 2.06
CA THR A 253 8.75 12.00 0.85
C THR A 253 7.35 12.26 0.35
N VAL A 254 7.00 13.52 0.14
CA VAL A 254 5.71 13.94 -0.44
C VAL A 254 5.85 14.16 -1.93
N PHE A 255 4.98 13.54 -2.72
CA PHE A 255 4.86 13.75 -4.15
C PHE A 255 3.65 14.64 -4.42
N ILE A 256 3.87 15.75 -5.12
CA ILE A 256 2.84 16.77 -5.38
C ILE A 256 2.16 16.47 -6.72
N PRO A 257 0.82 16.48 -6.80
CA PRO A 257 0.12 16.28 -8.06
C PRO A 257 0.49 17.35 -9.09
N LYS A 258 0.53 16.95 -10.36
CA LYS A 258 0.59 17.91 -11.46
C LYS A 258 -0.71 18.71 -11.43
N GLY A 259 -0.63 20.04 -11.50
CA GLY A 259 -1.83 20.87 -11.56
C GLY A 259 -2.73 20.38 -12.70
N ARG A 260 -4.04 20.26 -12.47
CA ARG A 260 -4.99 19.94 -13.55
C ARG A 260 -4.76 20.96 -14.68
N LYS A 261 -4.43 20.47 -15.88
CA LYS A 261 -4.54 21.27 -17.09
C LYS A 261 -6.01 21.55 -17.39
#